data_AF-A0A6M0FCY4-F1
#
_entry.id   AF-A0A6M0FCY4-F1
#
_cell.length_a   1.000
_cell.length_b   1.000
_cell.length_c   1.000
_cell.angle_alpha   90.00
_cell.angle_beta   90.00
_cell.angle_gamma   90.00
#
_symmetry.space_group_name_H-M   'P 1'
#
loop_
_entity.id
_entity.type
_entity.pdbx_description
1 polymer ?
#
loop_
_entity_poly.entity_id
_entity_poly.type
_entity_poly.pdbx_seq_one_letter_code
_entity_poly.pdbx_strand_id
1 'polypeptide(L)' 'MSENLTSKSTSESTQKVKTAKSNEPAFGWNTYAERINGRFAMVGFFILLLLELFTHQDFFSWLGLR' A
#
# COMPACT_ATOMS: atom_id res chain seq x y z
N MET A 1 30.57 43.77 0.34
CA MET A 1 30.27 42.67 -0.61
C MET A 1 31.01 41.42 -0.10
N SER A 2 30.40 40.35 0.37
CA SER A 2 29.06 39.84 0.06
C SER A 2 28.56 39.00 1.22
N GLU A 3 27.39 39.37 1.71
CA GLU A 3 26.53 38.59 2.57
C GLU A 3 26.06 37.35 1.80
N ASN A 4 26.23 36.13 2.35
CA ASN A 4 25.18 35.10 2.36
C ASN A 4 25.62 33.86 3.18
N LEU A 5 25.75 34.03 4.49
CA LEU A 5 25.41 32.97 5.43
C LEU A 5 23.94 33.22 5.81
N THR A 6 22.97 32.73 5.03
CA THR A 6 21.65 32.28 5.54
C THR A 6 20.75 31.75 4.43
N SER A 7 20.24 30.54 4.65
CA SER A 7 18.87 30.14 4.31
C SER A 7 18.41 30.21 2.85
N LYS A 8 18.87 29.28 2.00
CA LYS A 8 18.00 28.71 0.95
C LYS A 8 18.43 27.30 0.52
N SER A 9 18.55 26.40 1.49
CA SER A 9 18.47 24.95 1.21
C SER A 9 17.86 24.27 2.44
N THR A 10 16.64 24.70 2.76
CA THR A 10 15.76 23.99 3.67
C THR A 10 14.46 23.82 2.89
N SER A 11 14.03 22.57 2.75
CA SER A 11 12.85 22.06 2.05
C SER A 11 13.14 21.50 0.66
N GLU A 12 12.69 20.26 0.45
CA GLU A 12 12.62 19.54 -0.84
C GLU A 12 13.87 18.79 -1.30
N SER A 13 14.42 17.95 -0.43
CA SER A 13 14.53 16.52 -0.74
C SER A 13 14.99 15.83 0.52
N THR A 14 14.04 15.41 1.36
CA THR A 14 14.27 14.22 2.19
C THR A 14 14.43 13.09 1.18
N GLN A 15 15.63 12.99 0.60
CA GLN A 15 16.08 11.84 -0.14
C GLN A 15 16.04 10.72 0.87
N LYS A 16 14.89 10.07 0.82
CA LYS A 16 14.58 8.78 1.34
C LYS A 16 15.72 7.89 0.87
N VAL A 17 16.76 7.80 1.70
CA VAL A 17 17.67 6.67 1.75
C VAL A 17 16.79 5.49 2.17
N LYS A 18 15.94 5.02 1.24
CA LYS A 18 15.55 3.63 1.22
C LYS A 18 16.89 2.97 0.93
N THR A 19 17.59 2.56 1.98
CA THR A 19 18.54 1.48 1.89
C THR A 19 17.95 0.49 0.92
N ALA A 20 18.63 0.30 -0.21
CA ALA A 20 18.26 -0.67 -1.22
C ALA A 20 18.37 -2.06 -0.57
N LYS A 21 17.39 -2.40 0.28
CA LYS A 21 17.15 -3.76 0.71
C LYS A 21 16.65 -4.40 -0.56
N SER A 22 17.55 -5.10 -1.24
CA SER A 22 17.25 -5.93 -2.38
C SER A 22 16.03 -6.78 -2.00
N ASN A 23 14.85 -6.34 -2.43
CA ASN A 23 13.64 -7.16 -2.36
C ASN A 23 13.74 -8.01 -3.61
N GLU A 24 14.69 -8.96 -3.61
CA GLU A 24 14.63 -10.01 -4.61
C GLU A 24 13.23 -10.62 -4.49
N PRO A 25 12.48 -10.71 -5.60
CA PRO A 25 11.18 -11.35 -5.62
C PRO A 25 11.39 -12.85 -5.39
N ALA A 26 11.59 -13.23 -4.14
CA ALA A 26 11.68 -14.60 -3.72
C ALA A 26 10.25 -15.17 -3.63
N PHE A 27 10.07 -16.37 -4.17
CA PHE A 27 8.84 -17.14 -3.93
C PHE A 27 8.99 -17.84 -2.57
N GLY A 28 8.03 -17.61 -1.65
CA GLY A 28 8.01 -18.19 -0.31
C GLY A 28 7.42 -17.28 0.77
N TRP A 29 7.53 -17.69 2.03
CA TRP A 29 7.11 -16.92 3.21
C TRP A 29 8.14 -15.81 3.51
N ASN A 30 8.07 -14.72 2.75
CA ASN A 30 8.92 -13.56 2.95
C ASN A 30 8.09 -12.27 3.10
N THR A 31 8.72 -11.24 3.68
CA THR A 31 8.06 -9.95 3.94
C THR A 31 7.55 -9.25 2.67
N TYR A 32 8.13 -9.52 1.50
CA TYR A 32 7.61 -8.99 0.24
C TYR A 32 6.27 -9.65 -0.13
N ALA A 33 6.19 -10.98 0.00
CA ALA A 33 4.95 -11.73 -0.21
C ALA A 33 3.85 -11.32 0.79
N GLU A 34 4.18 -11.13 2.07
CA GLU A 34 3.23 -10.63 3.09
C GLU A 34 2.65 -9.26 2.71
N ARG A 35 3.49 -8.34 2.27
CA ARG A 35 3.06 -6.99 1.85
C ARG A 35 2.18 -7.01 0.62
N ILE A 36 2.50 -7.87 -0.35
CA ILE A 36 1.72 -8.02 -1.58
C ILE A 36 0.37 -8.69 -1.28
N ASN A 37 0.36 -9.76 -0.48
CA ASN A 37 -0.87 -10.42 -0.03
C ASN A 37 -1.77 -9.45 0.75
N GLY A 38 -1.20 -8.65 1.65
CA GLY A 38 -1.94 -7.61 2.37
C GLY A 38 -2.57 -6.56 1.44
N ARG A 39 -1.87 -6.17 0.36
CA ARG A 39 -2.41 -5.24 -0.64
C ARG A 39 -3.56 -5.85 -1.42
N PHE A 40 -3.41 -7.10 -1.85
CA PHE A 40 -4.50 -7.82 -2.52
C PHE A 40 -5.72 -7.98 -1.61
N ALA A 41 -5.52 -8.23 -0.31
CA ALA A 41 -6.60 -8.30 0.66
C ALA A 41 -7.34 -6.96 0.80
N MET A 42 -6.63 -5.83 0.87
CA MET A 42 -7.26 -4.51 0.90
C MET A 42 -8.11 -4.26 -0.35
N VAL A 43 -7.55 -4.51 -1.53
CA VAL A 43 -8.26 -4.33 -2.81
C VAL A 43 -9.48 -5.26 -2.91
N GLY A 44 -9.31 -6.53 -2.56
CA GLY A 44 -10.40 -7.51 -2.54
C GLY A 44 -11.53 -7.09 -1.60
N PHE A 45 -11.21 -6.61 -0.40
CA PHE A 45 -12.20 -6.11 0.54
C PHE A 45 -12.98 -4.89 -0.01
N PHE A 46 -12.29 -3.92 -0.62
CA PHE A 46 -12.97 -2.79 -1.26
C PHE A 46 -13.87 -3.21 -2.42
N ILE A 47 -13.43 -4.17 -3.24
CA ILE A 47 -14.24 -4.70 -4.34
C ILE A 47 -15.48 -5.42 -3.80
N LEU A 48 -15.35 -6.19 -2.71
CA LEU A 48 -16.49 -6.85 -2.08
C LEU A 48 -17.52 -5.82 -1.58
N LEU A 49 -17.08 -4.77 -0.89
CA LEU A 49 -17.96 -3.68 -0.45
C LEU A 49 -18.67 -2.99 -1.62
N LEU A 50 -17.94 -2.72 -2.71
CA LEU A 50 -18.53 -2.13 -3.92
C LEU A 50 -19.57 -3.07 -4.53
N LEU A 51 -19.23 -4.35 -4.70
CA LEU A 51 -20.13 -5.34 -5.28
C LEU A 51 -21.39 -5.51 -4.44
N GLU A 52 -21.26 -5.53 -3.12
CA GLU A 52 -22.39 -5.56 -2.16
C GLU A 52 -23.29 -4.34 -2.34
N LEU A 53 -22.71 -3.14 -2.46
CA LEU A 53 -23.47 -1.91 -2.69
C LEU A 53 -24.21 -1.89 -4.03
N PHE A 54 -23.59 -2.39 -5.11
CA PHE A 54 -24.20 -2.41 -6.44
C PHE A 54 -25.23 -3.54 -6.61
N THR A 55 -24.97 -4.70 -6.01
CA THR A 55 -25.81 -5.89 -6.16
C THR A 55 -26.93 -5.92 -5.12
N HIS A 56 -26.78 -5.19 -4.00
CA HIS A 56 -27.66 -5.25 -2.82
C HIS A 56 -27.86 -6.68 -2.28
N GLN A 57 -26.94 -7.60 -2.59
CA GLN A 57 -26.98 -8.98 -2.18
C GLN A 57 -25.72 -9.27 -1.37
N ASP A 58 -25.92 -9.59 -0.09
CA ASP A 58 -24.82 -9.91 0.81
C ASP A 58 -24.07 -11.16 0.37
N PHE A 59 -22.75 -11.14 0.54
CA PHE A 59 -21.91 -12.33 0.34
C PHE A 59 -22.39 -13.52 1.20
N PHE A 60 -22.97 -13.23 2.37
CA PHE A 60 -23.60 -14.22 3.26
C PHE A 60 -24.77 -14.97 2.61
N SER A 61 -25.56 -14.30 1.76
CA SER A 61 -26.63 -14.95 1.00
C SER A 61 -26.09 -15.99 0.02
N TRP A 62 -24.87 -15.81 -0.49
CA TRP A 62 -24.20 -16.78 -1.36
C TRP A 62 -23.56 -17.93 -0.57
N LEU A 63 -23.09 -17.67 0.65
CA LEU A 63 -22.65 -18.72 1.59
C LEU A 63 -23.82 -19.53 2.20
N GLY A 64 -25.07 -19.21 1.87
CA GLY A 64 -26.25 -19.90 2.40
C GLY A 64 -26.59 -19.55 3.85
N LEU A 65 -25.94 -18.52 4.40
CA LEU A 65 -26.22 -17.98 5.72
C LEU A 65 -27.25 -16.86 5.53
N ARG A 66 -28.52 -17.17 5.76
CA ARG A 66 -29.64 -16.22 5.79
C ARG A 66 -30.16 -16.09 7.21
#